data_AF-A0A917DC75-F1
#
_entry.id   AF-A0A917DC75-F1
#
_cell.length_a   1.000
_cell.length_b   1.000
_cell.length_c   1.000
_cell.angle_alpha   90.00
_cell.angle_beta   90.00
_cell.angle_gamma   90.00
#
_symmetry.space_group_name_H-M   'P 1'
#
loop_
_entity.id
_entity.type
_entity.pdbx_description
1 polymer ?
#
loop_
_entity_poly.entity_id
_entity_poly.type
_entity_poly.pdbx_seq_one_letter_code
_entity_poly.pdbx_strand_id
1 'polypeptide(L)' 'MFTIEQIKAAHSKVKSGADFPAYIQDLKSIGITSYDAFVSDGRTIYKGLNNFQVDSTPKYESLKIATTSN' A
#
# COMPACT_ATOMS: atom_id res chain seq x y z
N MET A 1 0.51 13.70 9.00
CA MET A 1 -0.56 12.84 8.45
C MET A 1 -0.36 12.75 6.95
N PHE A 2 -0.50 11.57 6.37
CA PHE A 2 -0.29 11.31 4.94
C PHE A 2 -1.61 11.10 4.20
N THR A 3 -1.61 11.26 2.87
CA THR A 3 -2.78 11.06 2.01
C THR A 3 -2.57 9.96 0.97
N ILE A 4 -3.68 9.41 0.46
CA ILE A 4 -3.64 8.46 -0.67
C ILE A 4 -2.99 9.06 -1.91
N GLU A 5 -3.13 10.36 -2.14
CA GLU A 5 -2.52 11.08 -3.27
C GLU A 5 -0.99 11.11 -3.15
N GLN A 6 -0.46 11.38 -1.95
CA GLN A 6 0.98 11.34 -1.68
C GLN A 6 1.55 9.93 -1.91
N ILE A 7 0.82 8.90 -1.48
CA ILE A 7 1.20 7.50 -1.68
C ILE A 7 1.20 7.14 -3.17
N LYS A 8 0.18 7.58 -3.93
CA LYS A 8 0.10 7.38 -5.38
C LYS A 8 1.24 8.10 -6.10
N ALA A 9 1.60 9.30 -5.68
CA ALA A 9 2.72 10.06 -6.24
C ALA A 9 4.09 9.41 -5.94
N ALA A 10 4.26 8.79 -4.77
CA ALA A 10 5.45 8.00 -4.49
C ALA A 10 5.49 6.71 -5.34
N HIS A 11 4.35 6.02 -5.46
CA HIS A 11 4.25 4.78 -6.22
C HIS A 11 4.44 4.98 -7.73
N SER A 12 4.05 6.13 -8.29
CA SER A 12 4.24 6.43 -9.72
C SER A 12 5.72 6.57 -10.14
N LYS A 13 6.63 6.73 -9.18
CA LYS A 13 8.08 6.73 -9.44
C LYS A 13 8.65 5.33 -9.64
N VAL A 14 7.94 4.29 -9.19
CA VAL A 14 8.37 2.88 -9.31
C VAL A 14 8.17 2.43 -10.74
N LYS A 15 9.25 2.13 -11.45
CA LYS A 15 9.21 1.61 -12.83
C LYS A 15 9.53 0.11 -12.87
N SER A 16 10.30 -0.35 -11.90
CA SER A 16 10.79 -1.72 -11.79
C SER A 16 10.96 -2.11 -10.33
N GLY A 17 11.22 -3.41 -10.07
CA GLY A 17 11.52 -3.89 -8.72
C GLY A 17 12.76 -3.23 -8.09
N ALA A 18 13.70 -2.72 -8.90
CA ALA A 18 14.89 -2.02 -8.40
C ALA A 18 14.57 -0.68 -7.72
N ASP A 19 13.41 -0.08 -8.03
CA ASP A 19 12.97 1.20 -7.47
C ASP A 19 12.23 1.02 -6.13
N PHE A 20 11.88 -0.23 -5.77
CA PHE A 20 11.09 -0.53 -4.58
C PHE A 20 11.74 -0.06 -3.27
N PRO A 21 13.07 -0.21 -3.04
CA PRO A 21 13.70 0.31 -1.83
C PRO A 21 13.52 1.83 -1.66
N ALA A 22 13.62 2.60 -2.76
CA ALA A 22 13.42 4.05 -2.73
C ALA A 22 11.96 4.41 -2.43
N TYR A 23 11.01 3.69 -3.03
CA TYR A 23 9.59 3.86 -2.71
C TYR A 23 9.27 3.61 -1.23
N ILE A 24 9.84 2.57 -0.62
CA ILE A 24 9.65 2.30 0.80
C ILE A 24 10.26 3.41 1.67
N GLN A 25 11.37 4.02 1.26
CA GLN A 25 11.92 5.20 1.96
C GLN A 25 10.98 6.40 1.86
N ASP A 26 10.42 6.68 0.68
CA ASP A 26 9.42 7.75 0.49
C ASP A 26 8.21 7.54 1.40
N LEU A 27 7.66 6.32 1.50
CA LEU A 27 6.54 6.02 2.39
C LEU A 27 6.89 6.23 3.87
N LYS A 28 8.07 5.79 4.30
CA LYS A 28 8.55 6.01 5.67
C LYS A 28 8.71 7.50 5.98
N SER A 29 9.19 8.29 5.03
CA SER A 29 9.42 9.73 5.21
C SER A 29 8.13 10.52 5.47
N ILE A 30 7.00 10.06 4.92
CA ILE A 30 5.68 10.67 5.14
C ILE A 30 4.95 10.11 6.37
N GLY A 31 5.57 9.19 7.11
CA GLY A 31 5.08 8.68 8.39
C GLY A 31 4.33 7.36 8.32
N ILE A 32 4.41 6.61 7.21
CA ILE A 32 3.86 5.25 7.10
C ILE A 32 4.83 4.28 7.77
N THR A 33 4.30 3.44 8.65
CA THR A 33 5.05 2.44 9.42
C THR A 33 4.87 1.05 8.83
N SER A 34 3.67 0.73 8.36
CA SER A 34 3.33 -0.53 7.71
C SER A 34 2.14 -0.38 6.78
N TYR A 35 1.89 -1.36 5.93
CA TYR A 35 0.65 -1.45 5.16
C TYR A 35 0.23 -2.90 4.96
N ASP A 36 -1.07 -3.13 4.84
CA ASP A 36 -1.65 -4.43 4.54
C ASP A 36 -2.21 -4.38 3.11
N ALA A 37 -1.76 -5.27 2.23
CA ALA A 37 -2.28 -5.40 0.88
C ALA A 37 -3.22 -6.62 0.80
N PHE A 38 -4.47 -6.39 0.42
CA PHE A 38 -5.48 -7.45 0.32
C PHE A 38 -5.53 -7.99 -1.10
N VAL A 39 -5.21 -9.26 -1.25
CA VAL A 39 -5.26 -9.95 -2.55
C VAL A 39 -6.71 -10.15 -3.02
N SER A 40 -7.67 -10.19 -2.11
CA SER A 40 -9.09 -10.40 -2.41
C SER A 40 -9.68 -9.33 -3.31
N ASP A 41 -9.34 -8.06 -3.13
CA ASP A 41 -9.97 -6.93 -3.86
C ASP A 41 -8.96 -5.85 -4.30
N GLY A 42 -7.67 -6.08 -4.04
CA GLY A 42 -6.57 -5.21 -4.41
C GLY A 42 -6.46 -3.94 -3.59
N ARG A 43 -7.24 -3.79 -2.51
CA ARG A 43 -7.15 -2.63 -1.61
C ARG A 43 -5.89 -2.71 -0.75
N THR A 44 -5.45 -1.55 -0.26
CA THR A 44 -4.30 -1.45 0.64
C THR A 44 -4.65 -0.52 1.80
N ILE A 45 -4.37 -0.97 3.02
CA ILE A 45 -4.53 -0.19 4.24
C ILE A 45 -3.15 0.29 4.66
N TYR A 46 -2.92 1.60 4.64
CA TYR A 46 -1.66 2.21 5.06
C TYR A 46 -1.78 2.70 6.50
N LYS A 47 -0.83 2.29 7.35
CA LYS A 47 -0.83 2.57 8.79
C LYS A 47 0.34 3.48 9.16
N GLY A 48 0.09 4.39 10.08
CA GLY A 48 1.06 5.37 10.58
C GLY A 48 1.09 5.44 12.09
N LEU A 49 1.72 6.51 12.59
CA LEU A 49 1.75 6.82 14.03
C LEU A 49 0.36 7.18 14.57
N ASN A 50 0.16 7.00 15.87
CA ASN A 50 -1.05 7.38 16.60
C ASN A 50 -2.34 6.73 16.04
N ASN A 51 -2.26 5.47 15.61
CA ASN A 51 -3.38 4.73 14.98
C ASN A 51 -3.96 5.43 13.74
N PHE A 52 -3.23 6.35 13.11
CA PHE A 52 -3.66 6.94 11.86
C PHE A 52 -3.58 5.90 10.73
N GLN A 53 -4.64 5.78 9.95
CA GLN A 53 -4.67 4.91 8.78
C GLN A 53 -5.45 5.56 7.63
N VAL A 54 -5.08 5.19 6.40
CA VAL A 54 -5.85 5.52 5.20
C VAL A 54 -5.99 4.29 4.33
N ASP A 55 -7.16 4.15 3.73
CA ASP A 55 -7.53 2.98 2.94
C ASP A 55 -7.58 3.38 1.47
N SER A 56 -7.00 2.56 0.60
CA SER A 56 -7.25 2.68 -0.83
C SER A 56 -8.60 2.08 -1.18
N THR A 57 -9.21 2.57 -2.25
CA THR A 57 -10.36 1.91 -2.85
C THR A 57 -9.97 0.51 -3.36
N PRO A 58 -10.92 -0.44 -3.38
CA PRO A 58 -10.77 -1.69 -4.12
C PRO A 58 -10.34 -1.42 -5.57
N LYS A 59 -9.43 -2.24 -6.09
CA LYS A 59 -8.93 -2.11 -7.46
C LYS A 59 -9.72 -2.97 -8.46
N TYR A 60 -10.33 -4.03 -7.97
CA TYR A 60 -11.08 -5.00 -8.77
C TYR A 60 -12.17 -5.66 -7.90
N GLU A 61 -13.09 -6.35 -8.56
CA GLU A 61 -14.13 -7.16 -7.91
C GLU A 61 -13.54 -8.29 -7.06
N SER A 62 -14.24 -8.65 -5.98
CA SER A 62 -13.73 -9.63 -5.01
C SER A 62 -13.38 -10.97 -5.67
N LEU A 63 -12.13 -11.39 -5.49
CA LEU A 63 -11.57 -12.65 -5.97
C LEU A 63 -11.73 -13.73 -4.91
N LYS A 64 -12.06 -14.95 -5.36
CA LYS A 64 -12.08 -16.13 -4.50
C LYS A 64 -10.66 -16.67 -4.31
N ILE A 65 -10.11 -16.50 -3.12
CA ILE A 65 -8.78 -17.01 -2.75
C ILE A 65 -8.91 -18.45 -2.22
N ALA A 66 -7.97 -19.32 -2.61
CA ALA A 66 -7.92 -20.68 -2.10
C ALA A 66 -7.69 -20.71 -0.58
N THR A 67 -8.29 -21.66 0.12
CA THR A 67 -8.19 -21.78 1.59
C THR A 67 -6.90 -22.45 2.05
N THR A 68 -6.12 -23.01 1.13
CA THR A 68 -4.87 -23.73 1.40
C THR A 68 -3.72 -23.12 0.59
N SER A 69 -2.57 -22.91 1.24
CA SER A 69 -1.30 -22.58 0.57
C SER A 69 -0.69 -23.82 -0.08
N ASN A 70 0.15 -23.62 -1.09
CA ASN A 70 1.10 -24.63 -1.59
C ASN A 70 2.23 -24.84 -0.58
#